data_AF-A0A7W1YI00-F1
#
_entry.id   AF-A0A7W1YI00-F1
#
_cell.length_a   1.000
_cell.length_b   1.000
_cell.length_c   1.000
_cell.angle_alpha   90.00
_cell.angle_beta   90.00
_cell.angle_gamma   90.00
#
_symmetry.space_group_name_H-M   'P 1'
#
loop_
_entity.id
_entity.type
_entity.pdbx_description
1 polymer ?
#
loop_
_entity_poly.entity_id
_entity_poly.type
_entity_poly.pdbx_seq_one_letter_code
_entity_poly.pdbx_strand_id
1 'polypeptide(L)' 'MNPILLLLVLLLLFGGGGFYFGGPYIGSGGLGLVVLIAVIVFLAGGFRSRDAL' A
#
# COMPACT_ATOMS: atom_id res chain seq x y z
N MET A 1 1.50 -15.97 11.51
CA MET A 1 2.02 -14.75 10.86
C MET A 1 1.18 -13.57 11.34
N ASN A 2 1.78 -12.55 11.95
CA ASN A 2 1.03 -11.45 12.57
C ASN A 2 0.73 -10.36 11.50
N PRO A 3 -0.54 -10.07 11.19
CA PRO A 3 -0.91 -9.09 10.15
C PRO A 3 -0.43 -7.66 10.46
N ILE A 4 -0.27 -7.31 11.74
CA ILE A 4 0.28 -6.01 12.16
C ILE A 4 1.76 -5.88 11.73
N LEU A 5 2.53 -6.96 11.88
CA LEU A 5 3.94 -7.00 11.48
C LEU A 5 4.09 -6.89 9.95
N LEU A 6 3.21 -7.53 9.19
CA LEU A 6 3.16 -7.41 7.73
C LEU A 6 2.92 -5.97 7.30
N LEU A 7 1.95 -5.28 7.93
CA LEU A 7 1.62 -3.88 7.61
C LEU A 7 2.77 -2.92 7.91
N LEU A 8 3.50 -3.11 9.01
CA LEU A 8 4.67 -2.29 9.34
C LEU A 8 5.81 -2.47 8.34
N VAL A 9 6.08 -3.71 7.93
CA VAL A 9 7.11 -4.03 6.92
C VAL A 9 6.73 -3.41 5.57
N LEU A 10 5.46 -3.52 5.17
CA LEU A 10 4.94 -2.89 3.96
C LEU A 10 5.03 -1.36 4.01
N LEU A 11 4.74 -0.75 5.17
CA LEU A 11 4.88 0.69 5.38
C LEU A 11 6.34 1.14 5.28
N LEU A 12 7.30 0.39 5.84
CA LEU A 12 8.73 0.73 5.75
C LEU A 12 9.30 0.51 4.33
N LEU A 13 8.94 -0.58 3.66
CA LEU A 13 9.46 -0.93 2.33
C LEU A 13 8.82 -0.13 1.19
N PHE A 14 7.51 0.06 1.24
CA PHE A 14 6.74 0.68 0.15
C PHE A 14 6.17 2.06 0.51
N GLY A 15 6.15 2.46 1.78
CA GLY A 15 5.77 3.82 2.19
C GLY A 15 6.81 4.89 1.86
N GLY A 16 7.95 4.49 1.29
CA GLY A 16 9.01 5.37 0.80
C GLY A 16 9.78 6.06 1.93
N GLY A 17 11.08 6.28 1.71
CA GLY A 17 11.91 7.12 2.60
C GLY A 17 11.40 8.56 2.79
N GLY A 18 10.29 8.95 2.16
CA GLY A 18 9.62 10.25 2.28
C GLY A 18 8.69 10.39 3.50
N PHE A 19 8.19 9.32 4.13
CA PHE A 19 7.35 9.47 5.33
C PHE A 19 8.09 10.11 6.52
N TYR A 20 9.41 10.03 6.53
CA TYR A 20 10.28 10.61 7.55
C TYR A 20 10.93 11.95 7.15
N PHE A 21 10.93 12.34 5.86
CA PHE A 21 11.67 13.53 5.38
C PHE A 21 10.97 14.42 4.34
N GLY A 22 9.78 14.11 3.82
CA GLY A 22 9.19 14.95 2.76
C GLY A 22 7.85 14.52 2.16
N GLY A 23 7.08 13.67 2.85
CA GLY A 23 5.80 13.16 2.38
C GLY A 23 5.87 12.40 1.04
N PRO A 24 4.72 11.98 0.50
CA PRO A 24 4.64 11.21 -0.75
C PRO A 24 5.16 11.94 -1.99
N TYR A 25 5.38 13.25 -1.88
CA TYR A 25 5.69 14.17 -2.99
C TYR A 25 7.16 14.18 -3.40
N ILE A 26 8.09 13.84 -2.50
CA ILE A 26 9.53 13.94 -2.76
C ILE A 26 10.21 12.62 -2.37
N GLY A 27 10.33 11.72 -3.35
CA GLY A 27 11.12 10.48 -3.22
C GLY A 27 10.28 9.22 -3.06
N SER A 28 10.20 8.41 -4.12
CA SER A 28 9.70 7.01 -4.16
C SER A 28 8.28 6.72 -3.62
N GLY A 29 7.65 7.66 -2.91
CA GLY A 29 6.45 7.44 -2.10
C GLY A 29 5.16 7.36 -2.90
N GLY A 30 5.06 8.03 -4.05
CA GLY A 30 3.83 8.03 -4.85
C GLY A 30 3.40 6.62 -5.32
N LEU A 31 4.30 5.89 -5.98
CA LEU A 31 3.98 4.54 -6.49
C LEU A 31 3.87 3.50 -5.37
N GLY A 32 4.73 3.59 -4.35
CA GLY A 32 4.71 2.64 -3.24
C GLY A 32 3.45 2.78 -2.36
N LEU A 33 2.97 4.00 -2.13
CA LEU A 33 1.67 4.22 -1.48
C LEU A 33 0.51 3.70 -2.32
N VAL A 34 0.54 3.93 -3.64
CA VAL A 34 -0.52 3.44 -4.54
C VAL A 34 -0.61 1.91 -4.48
N VAL A 35 0.53 1.21 -4.51
CA VAL A 35 0.58 -0.24 -4.38
C VAL A 35 0.11 -0.70 -3.00
N LEU A 36 0.53 -0.03 -1.92
CA LEU A 36 0.07 -0.34 -0.57
C LEU A 36 -1.44 -0.20 -0.43
N ILE A 37 -2.01 0.90 -0.94
CA ILE A 37 -3.45 1.16 -0.95
C ILE A 37 -4.18 0.09 -1.77
N ALA A 38 -3.69 -0.27 -2.95
CA ALA A 38 -4.29 -1.32 -3.78
C ALA A 38 -4.31 -2.68 -3.08
N VAL A 39 -3.23 -3.03 -2.36
CA VAL A 39 -3.13 -4.27 -1.57
C VAL A 39 -4.12 -4.26 -0.40
N ILE A 40 -4.26 -3.15 0.31
CA ILE A 40 -5.24 -3.02 1.40
C ILE A 40 -6.67 -3.20 0.84
N VAL A 41 -7.02 -2.52 -0.26
CA VAL A 41 -8.35 -2.66 -0.89
C VAL A 41 -8.58 -4.08 -1.39
N PHE A 42 -7.55 -4.74 -1.92
CA PHE A 42 -7.61 -6.12 -2.34
C PHE A 42 -7.88 -7.09 -1.18
N LEU A 43 -7.16 -6.93 -0.06
CA LEU A 43 -7.31 -7.76 1.13
C LEU A 43 -8.62 -7.49 1.89
N ALA A 44 -9.14 -6.25 1.82
CA ALA A 44 -10.49 -5.89 2.27
C ALA A 44 -11.61 -6.46 1.36
N GLY A 45 -11.24 -7.23 0.34
CA GLY A 45 -12.12 -8.08 -0.43
C GLY A 45 -12.00 -7.92 -1.94
N GLY A 46 -11.23 -6.96 -2.48
CA GLY A 46 -10.92 -6.96 -3.91
C GLY A 46 -11.56 -5.88 -4.79
N PHE A 47 -11.00 -5.72 -5.98
CA PHE A 47 -11.66 -5.04 -7.09
C PHE A 47 -12.43 -6.09 -7.90
N ARG A 48 -13.62 -6.45 -7.42
CA ARG A 48 -14.42 -7.53 -8.01
C ARG A 48 -15.11 -7.04 -9.27
N SER A 49 -14.71 -7.55 -10.43
CA SER A 49 -15.52 -7.46 -11.64
C SER A 49 -16.65 -8.47 -11.56
N ARG A 50 -17.89 -7.99 -11.61
CA ARG A 50 -19.04 -8.85 -11.90
C ARG A 50 -19.07 -9.02 -13.41
N ASP A 51 -18.73 -10.21 -13.89
CA ASP A 51 -19.10 -10.57 -15.25
C ASP A 51 -20.63 -10.58 -15.30
N ALA A 52 -21.19 -9.80 -16.23
CA ALA A 52 -22.62 -9.74 -16.47
C ALA A 52 -23.05 -11.06 -17.10
N LEU A 53 -23.64 -11.93 -16.27
CA LEU A 53 -24.43 -13.08 -16.70
C LEU A 53 -25.86 -12.65 -17.00
#